data_AF-A0AAQ4DNW2-F1
#
_entry.id   AF-A0AAQ4DNW2-F1
#
_cell.length_a   1.000
_cell.length_b   1.000
_cell.length_c   1.000
_cell.angle_alpha   90.00
_cell.angle_beta   90.00
_cell.angle_gamma   90.00
#
_symmetry.space_group_name_H-M   'P 1'
#
loop_
_entity.id
_entity.type
_entity.pdbx_description
1 polymer ?
#
loop_
_entity_poly.entity_id
_entity_poly.type
_entity_poly.pdbx_seq_one_letter_code
_entity_poly.pdbx_strand_id
1 'polypeptide(L)'
;LQKKSLPFAPCIVQCTFEGCGKRFSLDFNLRTHVRIHTGDRPYVCPFDGCNKKFAQSTNLKSHILTHAKAKNGTGQRLSDVESQKVTFTFDQD
;
A
#
# COMPACT_ATOMS: atom_id res chain seq x y z
N LEU A 1 -38.79 12.32 -26.39
CA LEU A 1 -37.75 12.69 -25.40
C LEU A 1 -37.00 11.43 -24.97
N GLN A 2 -35.93 11.06 -25.69
CA GLN A 2 -35.12 9.91 -25.32
C GLN A 2 -34.20 10.29 -24.16
N LYS A 3 -34.43 9.65 -23.01
CA LYS A 3 -33.64 9.77 -21.80
C LYS A 3 -32.27 9.15 -22.08
N LYS A 4 -31.31 9.96 -22.56
CA LYS A 4 -29.90 9.57 -22.58
C LYS A 4 -29.40 9.62 -21.14
N SER A 5 -29.63 8.54 -20.40
CA SER A 5 -28.95 8.26 -19.15
C SER A 5 -27.45 8.26 -19.45
N LEU A 6 -26.77 9.35 -19.09
CA LEU A 6 -25.32 9.38 -19.00
C LEU A 6 -24.91 8.16 -18.16
N PRO A 7 -23.97 7.33 -18.62
CA PRO A 7 -23.56 6.18 -17.83
C PRO A 7 -23.02 6.72 -16.52
N PHE A 8 -23.58 6.25 -15.40
CA PHE A 8 -22.85 6.17 -14.14
C PHE A 8 -21.58 5.39 -14.47
N ALA A 9 -20.53 6.07 -14.94
CA ALA A 9 -19.24 5.44 -15.10
C ALA A 9 -18.77 5.19 -13.68
N PRO A 10 -18.72 3.95 -13.20
CA PRO A 10 -18.09 3.69 -11.92
C PRO A 10 -16.66 4.23 -12.05
N CYS A 11 -16.21 5.04 -11.08
CA CYS A 11 -14.85 5.60 -11.02
C CYS A 11 -13.83 4.48 -10.86
N ILE A 12 -13.65 3.69 -11.92
CA ILE A 12 -12.77 2.54 -11.97
C ILE A 12 -11.45 3.03 -12.58
N VAL A 13 -10.44 3.13 -11.73
CA VAL A 13 -9.05 3.44 -12.09
C VAL A 13 -8.31 2.17 -12.49
N GLN A 14 -7.57 2.23 -13.59
CA GLN A 14 -6.86 1.09 -14.19
C GLN A 14 -5.36 1.16 -13.97
N CYS A 15 -4.72 0.00 -13.81
CA CYS A 15 -3.27 -0.11 -13.77
C CYS A 15 -2.64 0.20 -15.14
N THR A 16 -1.66 1.09 -15.14
CA THR A 16 -0.95 1.57 -16.35
C THR A 16 0.15 0.64 -16.83
N PHE A 17 0.50 -0.41 -16.06
CA PHE A 17 1.51 -1.38 -16.47
C PHE A 17 1.00 -2.26 -17.62
N GLU A 18 1.81 -2.36 -18.66
CA GLU A 18 1.53 -3.16 -19.84
C GLU A 18 1.29 -4.64 -19.45
N GLY A 19 0.22 -5.23 -19.99
CA GLY A 19 -0.16 -6.61 -19.69
C GLY A 19 -0.82 -6.85 -18.31
N CYS A 20 -0.94 -5.84 -17.43
CA CYS A 20 -1.56 -6.07 -16.12
C CYS A 20 -3.10 -6.12 -16.16
N GLY A 21 -3.74 -5.22 -16.92
CA GLY A 21 -5.20 -5.19 -17.13
C GLY A 21 -6.08 -5.00 -15.88
N LYS A 22 -5.49 -4.82 -14.68
CA LYS A 22 -6.22 -4.74 -13.40
C LYS A 22 -6.89 -3.40 -13.21
N ARG A 23 -8.09 -3.46 -12.63
CA ARG A 23 -9.00 -2.33 -12.44
C ARG A 23 -9.43 -2.25 -10.97
N PHE A 24 -9.49 -1.04 -10.43
CA PHE A 24 -9.79 -0.78 -9.03
C PHE A 24 -10.88 0.28 -8.91
N SER A 25 -11.79 0.11 -7.97
CA SER A 25 -12.83 1.09 -7.65
C SER A 25 -12.31 2.29 -6.85
N LEU A 26 -11.10 2.17 -6.28
CA LEU A 26 -10.49 3.19 -5.45
C LEU A 26 -9.04 3.40 -5.88
N ASP A 27 -8.65 4.67 -5.93
CA ASP A 27 -7.31 5.12 -6.27
C ASP A 27 -6.24 4.61 -5.28
N PHE A 28 -6.52 4.60 -3.97
CA PHE A 28 -5.58 4.03 -2.99
C PHE A 28 -5.23 2.55 -3.29
N ASN A 29 -6.20 1.77 -3.76
CA ASN A 29 -5.99 0.37 -4.11
C ASN A 29 -5.11 0.23 -5.37
N LEU A 30 -5.29 1.11 -6.35
CA LEU A 30 -4.41 1.17 -7.51
C LEU A 30 -2.97 1.53 -7.08
N ARG A 31 -2.81 2.55 -6.23
CA ARG A 31 -1.48 2.97 -5.73
C ARG A 31 -0.76 1.87 -4.94
N THR A 32 -1.48 1.12 -4.12
CA THR A 32 -0.88 -0.03 -3.42
C THR A 32 -0.59 -1.19 -4.39
N HIS A 33 -1.41 -1.35 -5.42
CA HIS A 33 -1.22 -2.38 -6.44
C HIS A 33 0.04 -2.14 -7.27
N VAL A 34 0.31 -0.92 -7.74
CA VAL A 34 1.48 -0.65 -8.61
C VAL A 34 2.82 -0.98 -7.93
N ARG A 35 2.87 -1.03 -6.60
CA ARG A 35 4.05 -1.49 -5.84
C ARG A 35 4.49 -2.91 -6.16
N ILE A 36 3.58 -3.76 -6.66
CA ILE A 36 3.96 -5.12 -7.08
C ILE A 36 4.81 -5.11 -8.35
N HIS A 37 4.62 -4.10 -9.21
CA HIS A 37 5.33 -3.99 -10.48
C HIS A 37 6.66 -3.26 -10.29
N THR A 38 6.68 -2.22 -9.46
CA THR A 38 7.92 -1.49 -9.14
C THR A 38 8.80 -2.23 -8.13
N GLY A 39 8.26 -3.24 -7.44
CA GLY A 39 8.95 -3.92 -6.34
C GLY A 39 9.08 -3.06 -5.07
N ASP A 40 8.38 -1.92 -5.02
CA ASP A 40 8.49 -0.97 -3.92
C ASP A 40 7.94 -1.54 -2.60
N ARG A 41 8.72 -1.36 -1.54
CA ARG A 41 8.43 -1.85 -0.18
C ARG A 41 8.81 -0.78 0.84
N PRO A 42 8.00 0.28 0.96
CA PRO A 42 8.32 1.43 1.80
C PRO A 42 8.19 1.12 3.30
N TYR A 43 7.49 0.04 3.68
CA TYR A 43 7.25 -0.30 5.08
C TYR A 43 8.34 -1.24 5.60
N VAL A 44 9.26 -0.70 6.39
CA VAL A 44 10.36 -1.47 6.99
C VAL A 44 10.02 -1.86 8.42
N CYS A 45 10.42 -3.06 8.83
CA CYS A 45 10.29 -3.44 10.23
C CYS A 45 11.19 -2.56 11.10
N PRO A 46 10.66 -1.91 12.15
CA PRO A 46 11.46 -1.10 13.05
C PRO A 46 12.25 -1.93 14.08
N PHE A 47 12.06 -3.26 14.10
CA PHE A 47 12.72 -4.13 15.07
C PHE A 47 14.19 -4.33 14.69
N ASP A 48 15.10 -4.01 15.61
CA ASP A 48 16.54 -4.14 15.39
C ASP A 48 16.92 -5.61 15.12
N GLY A 49 17.72 -5.84 14.08
CA GLY A 49 18.00 -7.17 13.55
C GLY A 49 16.91 -7.76 12.62
N CYS A 50 15.76 -7.12 12.46
CA CYS A 50 14.74 -7.52 11.49
C CYS A 50 14.78 -6.67 10.21
N ASN A 51 15.38 -7.20 9.15
CA ASN A 51 15.49 -6.51 7.85
C ASN A 51 14.28 -6.72 6.92
N LYS A 52 13.10 -7.07 7.46
CA LYS A 52 11.92 -7.37 6.63
C LYS A 52 11.24 -6.09 6.15
N LYS A 53 10.91 -6.05 4.86
CA LYS A 53 10.21 -4.95 4.18
C LYS A 53 8.91 -5.42 3.54
N PHE A 54 7.89 -4.57 3.57
CA PHE A 54 6.54 -4.85 3.11
C PHE A 54 6.05 -3.75 2.16
N ALA A 55 5.19 -4.15 1.21
CA ALA A 55 4.53 -3.23 0.28
C ALA A 55 3.28 -2.56 0.88
N GLN A 56 2.78 -3.07 2.02
CA GLN A 56 1.57 -2.58 2.68
C GLN A 56 1.75 -2.46 4.19
N SER A 57 1.13 -1.44 4.79
CA SER A 57 1.21 -1.15 6.23
C SER A 57 0.50 -2.22 7.07
N THR A 58 -0.60 -2.77 6.58
CA THR A 58 -1.33 -3.89 7.21
C THR A 58 -0.44 -5.11 7.40
N ASN A 59 0.35 -5.44 6.38
CA ASN A 59 1.29 -6.56 6.42
C ASN A 59 2.42 -6.30 7.42
N LEU A 60 2.97 -5.07 7.44
CA LEU A 60 3.96 -4.69 8.46
C LEU A 60 3.37 -4.77 9.88
N LYS A 61 2.17 -4.25 10.11
CA LYS A 61 1.50 -4.30 11.43
C LYS A 61 1.35 -5.74 11.91
N SER A 62 0.83 -6.62 11.05
CA SER A 62 0.71 -8.05 11.37
C SER A 62 2.07 -8.68 11.66
N HIS A 63 3.09 -8.34 10.90
CA HIS A 63 4.45 -8.81 11.14
C HIS A 63 5.01 -8.33 12.48
N ILE A 64 4.82 -7.07 12.88
CA ILE A 64 5.29 -6.56 14.17
C ILE A 64 4.67 -7.34 15.35
N LEU A 65 3.42 -7.79 15.22
CA LEU A 65 2.79 -8.65 16.24
C LEU A 65 3.51 -10.01 16.41
N THR A 66 4.24 -10.48 15.39
CA THR A 66 5.05 -11.70 15.50
C THR A 66 6.27 -11.50 16.40
N HIS A 67 6.84 -10.29 16.43
CA HIS A 67 7.90 -9.92 17.38
C HIS A 67 7.36 -9.82 18.80
N ALA A 68 6.15 -9.28 19.00
CA ALA A 68 5.55 -9.18 20.33
C ALA A 68 5.26 -10.55 21.00
N LYS A 69 5.00 -11.60 20.20
CA LYS A 69 4.82 -12.97 20.72
C LYS A 69 6.15 -13.66 21.06
N ALA A 70 7.25 -13.25 20.42
CA ALA A 70 8.59 -13.66 20.79
C ALA A 70 9.06 -12.76 21.94
N LYS A 71 8.87 -13.18 23.20
CA LYS A 71 9.20 -12.40 24.39
C LYS A 71 10.68 -11.97 24.42
N ASN A 72 11.00 -10.79 23.86
CA ASN A 72 12.23 -10.06 24.09
C ASN A 72 11.96 -8.56 23.90
N GLY A 73 11.69 -7.86 25.01
CA GLY A 73 12.06 -6.45 25.20
C GLY A 73 11.21 -5.35 24.54
N THR A 74 10.78 -4.41 25.39
CA THR A 74 10.44 -3.01 25.09
C THR A 74 9.35 -2.76 24.04
N GLY A 75 8.10 -2.66 24.53
CA GLY A 75 7.02 -2.05 23.77
C GLY A 75 7.35 -0.60 23.45
N GLN A 76 7.52 -0.29 22.17
CA GLN A 76 7.42 1.06 21.65
C GLN A 76 6.16 1.22 20.79
N ARG A 77 5.58 2.41 20.91
CA ARG A 77 4.21 2.79 20.58
C ARG A 77 3.97 2.69 19.06
N LEU A 78 2.86 2.06 18.67
CA LEU A 78 2.37 1.91 17.30
C LEU A 78 1.97 3.25 16.62
N SER A 79 2.36 4.41 17.17
CA SER A 79 1.94 5.75 16.72
C SER A 79 2.78 6.32 15.57
N ASP A 80 3.96 5.78 15.29
CA ASP A 80 4.91 6.41 14.35
C ASP A 80 4.93 5.76 12.95
N VAL A 81 4.02 4.81 12.68
CA VAL A 81 3.86 4.19 11.34
C VAL A 81 3.22 5.18 10.35
N GLU A 82 2.75 6.34 10.81
CA GLU A 82 2.20 7.40 9.95
C GLU A 82 3.30 8.27 9.30
N SER A 83 4.52 8.23 9.85
CA SER A 83 5.66 9.06 9.40
C SER A 83 6.61 8.37 8.41
N GLN A 84 6.41 7.07 8.10
CA GLN A 84 7.25 6.32 7.16
C GLN A 84 6.67 6.30 5.73
N LYS A 85 5.77 7.24 5.42
CA LYS A 85 5.33 7.48 4.06
C LYS A 85 6.42 8.28 3.35
N VAL A 86 7.39 7.61 2.74
CA VAL A 86 8.14 8.25 1.65
C VAL A 86 7.09 8.54 0.57
N THR A 87 6.67 9.80 0.48
CA THR A 87 5.74 10.29 -0.54
C THR A 87 6.45 10.19 -1.88
N PHE A 88 6.19 9.09 -2.59
CA PHE A 88 6.51 9.02 -4.01
C PHE A 88 5.53 9.93 -4.75
N THR A 89 6.01 11.09 -5.21
CA THR A 89 5.32 11.89 -6.21
C THR A 89 5.32 11.08 -7.49
N PHE A 90 4.14 10.81 -8.02
CA PHE A 90 4.01 10.31 -9.38
C PHE A 90 4.21 11.53 -10.28
N ASP A 91 5.47 11.86 -10.56
CA ASP A 91 5.79 12.82 -11.60
C ASP A 91 5.40 12.19 -12.93
N GLN A 92 4.33 12.74 -13.51
CA GLN A 92 3.75 12.34 -14.78
C GLN A 92 4.39 13.20 -15.86
N ASP A 93 5.23 12.59 -16.69
CA ASP A 93 5.57 13.11 -18.04
C ASP A 93 4.59 12.53 -19.05
#